data_AF-A0A090IV55-F1
#
_entry.id   AF-A0A090IV55-F1
#
_cell.length_a   1.000
_cell.length_b   1.000
_cell.length_c   1.000
_cell.angle_alpha   90.00
_cell.angle_beta   90.00
_cell.angle_gamma   90.00
#
_symmetry.space_group_name_H-M   'P 1'
#
loop_
_entity.id
_entity.type
_entity.pdbx_description
1 polymer ?
#
loop_
_entity_poly.entity_id
_entity_poly.type
_entity_poly.pdbx_seq_one_letter_code
_entity_poly.pdbx_strand_id
1 'polypeptide(L)'
;MEDFTKEILETKPMNSPLPKKWYDKGGKISIDSDGTWTYTNKSGVSVRYPDGFPDFTPFMHPNVKPVKIEIQSPKNNPKDFENANKEAKLTKDTDPPIIDIRRPPEGYTWHHHQDGKTMMLVDEDIHREFRHIGGQSKVNGKNK
;
A
#
# COMPACT_ATOMS: atom_id res chain seq x y z
N MET A 1 -7.60 -9.11 26.96
CA MET A 1 -6.58 -8.99 25.90
C MET A 1 -6.44 -7.52 25.60
N GLU A 2 -5.59 -6.84 26.34
CA GLU A 2 -5.11 -5.51 25.95
C GLU A 2 -3.59 -5.62 25.89
N ASP A 3 -3.10 -6.23 24.81
CA ASP A 3 -1.65 -6.33 24.55
C ASP A 3 -1.01 -4.95 24.27
N PHE A 4 -1.83 -3.91 24.09
CA PHE A 4 -1.37 -2.55 23.86
C PHE A 4 -2.00 -1.58 24.86
N THR A 5 -1.16 -0.78 25.51
CA THR A 5 -1.62 0.37 26.31
C THR A 5 -2.17 1.46 25.40
N LYS A 6 -2.90 2.43 25.98
CA LYS A 6 -3.42 3.58 25.24
C LYS A 6 -2.31 4.36 24.53
N GLU A 7 -1.17 4.55 25.21
CA GLU A 7 0.00 5.25 24.69
C GLU A 7 0.59 4.52 23.49
N ILE A 8 0.64 3.17 23.53
CA ILE A 8 1.10 2.40 22.37
C ILE A 8 0.14 2.57 21.20
N LEU A 9 -1.18 2.52 21.43
CA LEU A 9 -2.18 2.69 20.38
C LEU A 9 -2.12 4.07 19.69
N GLU A 10 -1.62 5.11 20.36
CA GLU A 10 -1.39 6.42 19.75
C GLU A 10 -0.28 6.40 18.69
N THR A 11 0.65 5.45 18.75
CA THR A 11 1.73 5.26 17.76
C THR A 11 1.33 4.44 16.54
N LYS A 12 0.09 3.90 16.54
CA LYS A 12 -0.39 3.02 15.48
C LYS A 12 -0.38 3.72 14.10
N PRO A 13 0.12 3.06 13.03
CA PRO A 13 0.10 3.62 11.69
C PRO A 13 -1.29 4.11 11.26
N MET A 14 -1.37 5.28 10.64
CA MET A 14 -2.65 5.88 10.26
C MET A 14 -3.39 4.98 9.25
N ASN A 15 -4.70 4.79 9.45
CA ASN A 15 -5.58 3.91 8.67
C ASN A 15 -5.21 2.42 8.62
N SER A 16 -4.19 1.97 9.36
CA SER A 16 -3.93 0.54 9.51
C SER A 16 -5.03 -0.17 10.31
N PRO A 17 -5.13 -1.52 10.24
CA PRO A 17 -6.13 -2.28 10.97
C PRO A 17 -6.09 -2.02 12.48
N LEU A 18 -7.26 -1.97 13.13
CA LEU A 18 -7.35 -1.90 14.59
C LEU A 18 -6.86 -3.22 15.19
N PRO A 19 -5.99 -3.20 16.23
CA PRO A 19 -5.44 -4.42 16.82
C PRO A 19 -6.48 -5.47 17.19
N LYS A 20 -7.54 -5.09 17.90
CA LYS A 20 -8.63 -6.01 18.26
C LYS A 20 -9.21 -6.71 17.02
N LYS A 21 -9.55 -5.95 15.97
CA LYS A 21 -10.13 -6.51 14.73
C LYS A 21 -9.15 -7.41 13.97
N TRP A 22 -7.84 -7.15 14.11
CA TRP A 22 -6.81 -7.96 13.49
C TRP A 22 -6.64 -9.30 14.22
N TYR A 23 -6.60 -9.26 15.55
CA TYR A 23 -6.56 -10.46 16.40
C TYR A 23 -7.83 -11.31 16.24
N ASP A 24 -9.01 -10.71 16.18
CA ASP A 24 -10.28 -11.42 15.96
C ASP A 24 -10.29 -12.21 14.63
N LYS A 25 -9.45 -11.83 13.66
CA LYS A 25 -9.26 -12.54 12.38
C LYS A 25 -8.18 -13.62 12.42
N GLY A 26 -7.56 -13.85 13.58
CA GLY A 26 -6.42 -14.76 13.75
C GLY A 26 -5.06 -14.15 13.35
N GLY A 27 -5.00 -12.83 13.16
CA GLY A 27 -3.74 -12.13 12.90
C GLY A 27 -2.91 -11.93 14.16
N LYS A 28 -1.66 -11.49 13.97
CA LYS A 28 -0.72 -11.11 15.03
C LYS A 28 -0.15 -9.73 14.72
N ILE A 29 0.29 -9.02 15.76
CA ILE A 29 0.95 -7.72 15.64
C ILE A 29 2.22 -7.77 16.49
N SER A 30 3.32 -7.24 15.97
CA SER A 30 4.53 -6.93 16.73
C SER A 30 4.93 -5.48 16.51
N ILE A 31 5.67 -4.93 17.46
CA ILE A 31 6.25 -3.59 17.36
C ILE A 31 7.74 -3.73 17.65
N ASP A 32 8.56 -3.33 16.70
CA ASP A 32 10.02 -3.33 16.84
C ASP A 32 10.46 -2.23 17.81
N SER A 33 11.70 -2.28 18.32
CA SER A 33 12.21 -1.29 19.28
C SER A 33 12.27 0.15 18.74
N ASP A 34 12.28 0.30 17.41
CA ASP A 34 12.24 1.59 16.72
C ASP A 34 10.80 2.12 16.51
N GLY A 35 9.79 1.40 16.99
CA GLY A 35 8.38 1.75 16.84
C GLY A 35 7.74 1.24 15.55
N THR A 36 8.44 0.45 14.73
CA THR A 36 7.87 -0.13 13.51
C THR A 36 6.82 -1.18 13.84
N TRP A 37 5.58 -0.92 13.43
CA TRP A 37 4.49 -1.89 13.55
C TRP A 37 4.56 -2.92 12.43
N THR A 38 4.39 -4.20 12.78
CA THR A 38 4.27 -5.30 11.82
C THR A 38 2.95 -6.02 12.04
N TYR A 39 2.16 -6.15 10.98
CA TYR A 39 0.92 -6.92 10.98
C TYR A 39 1.17 -8.24 10.25
N THR A 40 0.85 -9.36 10.88
CA THR A 40 0.90 -10.70 10.28
C THR A 40 -0.51 -11.26 10.20
N ASN A 41 -1.01 -11.65 9.02
CA ASN A 41 -2.34 -12.23 8.88
C ASN A 41 -2.36 -13.71 9.31
N LYS A 42 -3.55 -14.33 9.35
CA LYS A 42 -3.71 -15.74 9.75
C LYS A 42 -2.96 -16.73 8.84
N SER A 43 -2.67 -16.33 7.61
CA SER A 43 -1.94 -17.14 6.61
C SER A 43 -0.42 -16.97 6.73
N GLY A 44 0.07 -16.15 7.67
CA GLY A 44 1.50 -15.92 7.90
C GLY A 44 2.12 -14.82 7.04
N VAL A 45 1.33 -14.06 6.26
CA VAL A 45 1.83 -12.92 5.48
C VAL A 45 2.04 -11.72 6.40
N SER A 46 3.21 -11.08 6.33
CA SER A 46 3.56 -9.93 7.15
C SER A 46 3.79 -8.66 6.32
N VAL A 47 3.24 -7.53 6.77
CA VAL A 47 3.53 -6.18 6.25
C VAL A 47 4.05 -5.31 7.40
N ARG A 48 5.23 -4.72 7.20
CA ARG A 48 5.84 -3.76 8.13
C ARG A 48 5.38 -2.35 7.80
N TYR A 49 5.33 -1.48 8.80
CA TYR A 49 4.91 -0.08 8.67
C TYR A 49 5.99 0.89 9.18
N PRO A 50 7.19 0.93 8.56
CA PRO A 50 8.22 1.89 8.92
C PRO A 50 7.69 3.32 8.74
N ASP A 51 7.94 4.19 9.74
CA ASP A 51 7.43 5.57 9.79
C ASP A 51 5.90 5.70 9.55
N GLY A 52 5.15 4.63 9.83
CA GLY A 52 3.70 4.58 9.65
C GLY A 52 3.21 4.28 8.23
N PHE A 53 4.09 3.91 7.29
CA PHE A 53 3.74 3.57 5.91
C PHE A 53 4.04 2.11 5.59
N PRO A 54 3.17 1.40 4.84
CA PRO A 54 3.38 -0.01 4.56
C PRO A 54 4.58 -0.21 3.63
N ASP A 55 5.42 -1.19 3.95
CA ASP A 55 6.41 -1.71 3.04
C ASP A 55 5.80 -2.85 2.19
N PHE A 56 5.38 -2.49 0.98
CA PHE A 56 4.84 -3.45 0.00
C PHE A 56 5.89 -4.01 -0.95
N THR A 57 7.18 -3.71 -0.77
CA THR A 57 8.26 -4.18 -1.64
C THR A 57 8.22 -5.70 -1.87
N PRO A 58 7.98 -6.55 -0.85
CA PRO A 58 7.90 -8.01 -1.04
C PRO A 58 6.71 -8.49 -1.87
N PHE A 59 5.68 -7.66 -2.07
CA PHE A 59 4.41 -8.00 -2.72
C PHE A 59 4.24 -7.29 -4.07
N MET A 60 5.31 -6.71 -4.58
CA MET A 60 5.33 -6.14 -5.91
C MET A 60 5.25 -7.21 -6.99
N HIS A 61 4.70 -6.85 -8.15
CA HIS A 61 4.82 -7.69 -9.34
C HIS A 61 6.31 -7.93 -9.66
N PRO A 62 6.77 -9.18 -9.81
CA PRO A 62 8.20 -9.49 -9.94
C PRO A 62 8.86 -8.86 -11.19
N ASN A 63 8.07 -8.69 -12.26
CA ASN A 63 8.55 -8.17 -13.54
C ASN A 63 8.35 -6.66 -13.75
N VAL A 64 7.72 -5.94 -12.80
CA VAL A 64 7.42 -4.51 -12.95
C VAL A 64 8.15 -3.71 -11.89
N LYS A 65 9.12 -2.90 -12.32
CA LYS A 65 9.85 -1.99 -11.43
C LYS A 65 8.97 -0.82 -10.97
N PRO A 66 9.25 -0.18 -9.82
CA PRO A 66 8.56 1.05 -9.45
C PRO A 66 8.79 2.13 -10.51
N VAL A 67 7.76 2.92 -10.77
CA VAL A 67 7.80 4.00 -11.76
C VAL A 67 7.55 5.35 -11.10
N LYS A 68 8.07 6.42 -11.70
CA LYS A 68 7.84 7.78 -11.22
C LYS A 68 6.88 8.50 -12.14
N ILE A 69 5.85 9.13 -11.58
CA ILE A 69 4.88 9.93 -12.33
C ILE A 69 4.57 11.22 -11.56
N GLU A 70 4.00 12.19 -12.26
CA GLU A 70 3.34 13.33 -11.63
C GLU A 70 1.95 12.89 -11.15
N ILE A 71 1.78 12.84 -9.83
CA ILE A 71 0.53 12.47 -9.18
C ILE A 71 -0.51 13.57 -9.37
N GLN A 72 -1.70 13.18 -9.85
CA GLN A 72 -2.76 14.14 -10.13
C GLN A 72 -3.26 14.86 -8.85
N SER A 73 -3.42 16.18 -8.99
CA SER A 73 -4.03 17.07 -8.00
C SER A 73 -5.03 18.00 -8.71
N PRO A 74 -6.36 17.85 -8.51
CA PRO A 74 -7.05 16.97 -7.57
C PRO A 74 -6.91 15.46 -7.91
N LYS A 75 -7.22 14.61 -6.91
CA LYS A 75 -7.07 13.14 -7.00
C LYS A 75 -7.78 12.56 -8.22
N ASN A 76 -7.05 11.82 -9.05
CA ASN A 76 -7.59 11.10 -10.20
C ASN A 76 -6.83 9.77 -10.43
N ASN A 77 -7.20 8.74 -9.66
CA ASN A 77 -6.55 7.42 -9.73
C ASN A 77 -6.51 6.83 -11.15
N PRO A 78 -7.60 6.84 -11.95
CA PRO A 78 -7.53 6.31 -13.32
C PRO A 78 -6.48 7.01 -14.19
N LYS A 79 -6.24 8.31 -13.98
CA LYS A 79 -5.21 9.04 -14.72
C LYS A 79 -3.80 8.74 -14.20
N ASP A 80 -3.62 8.60 -12.90
CA ASP A 80 -2.35 8.13 -12.33
C ASP A 80 -2.01 6.71 -12.81
N PHE A 81 -2.99 5.81 -12.84
CA PHE A 81 -2.82 4.44 -13.35
C PHE A 81 -2.46 4.43 -14.83
N GLU A 82 -3.10 5.29 -15.64
CA GLU A 82 -2.72 5.48 -17.04
C GLU A 82 -1.27 5.92 -17.21
N ASN A 83 -0.84 6.91 -16.41
CA ASN A 83 0.54 7.40 -16.45
C ASN A 83 1.53 6.32 -15.98
N ALA A 84 1.20 5.57 -14.92
CA ALA A 84 2.04 4.50 -14.40
C ALA A 84 2.17 3.33 -15.39
N ASN A 85 1.08 2.90 -16.01
CA ASN A 85 1.09 1.86 -17.06
C ASN A 85 1.95 2.29 -18.25
N LYS A 86 1.85 3.55 -18.69
CA LYS A 86 2.69 4.11 -19.77
C LYS A 86 4.16 4.13 -19.40
N GLU A 87 4.50 4.61 -18.20
CA GLU A 87 5.90 4.66 -17.73
C GLU A 87 6.49 3.26 -17.55
N ALA A 88 5.69 2.30 -17.08
CA ALA A 88 6.06 0.89 -16.96
C ALA A 88 6.08 0.16 -18.33
N LYS A 89 5.65 0.81 -19.41
CA LYS A 89 5.56 0.26 -20.76
C LYS A 89 4.70 -1.01 -20.84
N LEU A 90 3.66 -1.08 -20.01
CA LEU A 90 2.73 -2.21 -20.02
C LEU A 90 1.84 -2.15 -21.25
N THR A 91 1.59 -3.32 -21.83
CA THR A 91 0.69 -3.50 -22.99
C THR A 91 -0.10 -4.80 -22.81
N LYS A 92 -0.93 -5.16 -23.78
CA LYS A 92 -1.58 -6.48 -23.80
C LYS A 92 -0.59 -7.66 -23.98
N ASP A 93 0.63 -7.37 -24.45
CA ASP A 93 1.65 -8.36 -24.80
C ASP A 93 2.80 -8.40 -23.76
N THR A 94 2.67 -7.68 -22.63
CA THR A 94 3.61 -7.74 -21.50
C THR A 94 3.15 -8.71 -20.42
N ASP A 95 4.05 -9.01 -19.47
CA ASP A 95 3.72 -9.69 -18.22
C ASP A 95 3.91 -8.72 -17.02
N PRO A 96 2.82 -8.26 -16.38
CA PRO A 96 1.44 -8.66 -16.62
C PRO A 96 0.83 -7.90 -17.81
N PRO A 97 -0.23 -8.44 -18.45
CA PRO A 97 -0.91 -7.75 -19.54
C PRO A 97 -1.89 -6.70 -19.01
N ILE A 98 -2.10 -5.62 -19.78
CA ILE A 98 -3.18 -4.65 -19.54
C ILE A 98 -4.22 -4.69 -20.65
N ILE A 99 -5.50 -4.64 -20.26
CA ILE A 99 -6.65 -4.60 -21.19
C ILE A 99 -7.15 -3.16 -21.34
N ASP A 100 -7.18 -2.40 -20.25
CA ASP A 100 -7.56 -0.99 -20.20
C ASP A 100 -6.38 -0.19 -19.67
N ILE A 101 -5.88 0.76 -20.47
CA ILE A 101 -4.74 1.60 -20.10
C ILE A 101 -4.98 2.39 -18.81
N ARG A 102 -6.23 2.67 -18.43
CA ARG A 102 -6.60 3.41 -17.22
C ARG A 102 -6.84 2.52 -15.99
N ARG A 103 -6.63 1.22 -16.11
CA ARG A 103 -6.74 0.24 -15.01
C ARG A 103 -5.40 -0.46 -14.79
N PRO A 104 -5.10 -0.88 -13.55
CA PRO A 104 -3.97 -1.77 -13.34
C PRO A 104 -4.22 -3.14 -14.01
N PRO A 105 -3.17 -3.92 -14.24
CA PRO A 105 -3.27 -5.34 -14.55
C PRO A 105 -4.16 -6.10 -13.55
N GLU A 106 -4.82 -7.16 -14.03
CA GLU A 106 -5.70 -7.98 -13.20
C GLU A 106 -4.94 -8.61 -12.02
N GLY A 107 -5.54 -8.56 -10.82
CA GLY A 107 -4.92 -9.04 -9.57
C GLY A 107 -3.93 -8.06 -8.92
N TYR A 108 -3.69 -6.90 -9.54
CA TYR A 108 -2.76 -5.90 -9.03
C TYR A 108 -3.41 -4.53 -8.91
N THR A 109 -2.78 -3.66 -8.13
CA THR A 109 -3.09 -2.23 -8.07
C THR A 109 -1.80 -1.41 -8.05
N TRP A 110 -1.86 -0.22 -8.63
CA TRP A 110 -0.79 0.75 -8.44
C TRP A 110 -0.93 1.42 -7.06
N HIS A 111 0.02 1.14 -6.18
CA HIS A 111 0.17 1.76 -4.88
C HIS A 111 0.95 3.08 -4.99
N HIS A 112 0.36 4.17 -4.50
CA HIS A 112 1.01 5.47 -4.34
C HIS A 112 1.96 5.44 -3.14
N HIS A 113 3.27 5.36 -3.39
CA HIS A 113 4.30 5.36 -2.35
C HIS A 113 4.35 6.70 -1.59
N GLN A 114 4.80 6.67 -0.33
CA GLN A 114 4.78 7.82 0.59
C GLN A 114 5.70 8.98 0.22
N ASP A 115 6.51 8.84 -0.83
CA ASP A 115 7.32 9.92 -1.42
C ASP A 115 6.52 10.85 -2.35
N GLY A 116 5.26 10.50 -2.65
CA GLY A 116 4.33 11.33 -3.41
C GLY A 116 4.59 11.36 -4.92
N LYS A 117 5.48 10.51 -5.45
CA LYS A 117 5.82 10.47 -6.88
C LYS A 117 6.07 9.07 -7.43
N THR A 118 6.29 8.08 -6.57
CA THR A 118 6.56 6.71 -6.98
C THR A 118 5.26 5.88 -6.94
N MET A 119 5.04 5.09 -7.99
CA MET A 119 3.98 4.09 -8.07
C MET A 119 4.60 2.70 -8.07
N MET A 120 4.07 1.81 -7.24
CA MET A 120 4.48 0.41 -7.14
C MET A 120 3.32 -0.49 -7.55
N LEU A 121 3.52 -1.40 -8.50
CA LEU A 121 2.49 -2.37 -8.85
C LEU A 121 2.51 -3.50 -7.81
N VAL A 122 1.47 -3.58 -6.98
CA VAL A 122 1.39 -4.45 -5.80
C VAL A 122 0.18 -5.37 -5.91
N ASP A 123 0.29 -6.58 -5.37
CA ASP A 123 -0.83 -7.51 -5.23
C ASP A 123 -2.06 -6.81 -4.59
N GLU A 124 -3.21 -6.88 -5.26
CA GLU A 124 -4.40 -6.14 -4.87
C GLU A 124 -4.97 -6.63 -3.53
N ASP A 125 -4.91 -7.95 -3.28
CA ASP A 125 -5.46 -8.56 -2.08
C ASP A 125 -4.63 -8.19 -0.85
N ILE A 126 -3.31 -8.20 -0.98
CA ILE A 126 -2.40 -7.70 0.06
C ILE A 126 -2.64 -6.21 0.31
N HIS A 127 -2.66 -5.39 -0.74
CA HIS A 127 -2.89 -3.94 -0.60
C HIS A 127 -4.23 -3.64 0.10
N ARG A 128 -5.27 -4.44 -0.16
CA ARG A 128 -6.62 -4.29 0.41
C ARG A 128 -6.72 -4.78 1.85
N GLU A 129 -6.08 -5.89 2.19
CA GLU A 129 -6.08 -6.48 3.54
C GLU A 129 -5.29 -5.59 4.51
N PHE A 130 -4.09 -5.19 4.10
CA PHE A 130 -3.17 -4.35 4.87
C PHE A 130 -3.46 -2.87 4.63
N ARG A 131 -4.61 -2.43 5.15
CA ARG A 131 -5.05 -1.04 5.04
C ARG A 131 -3.99 -0.06 5.54
N HIS A 132 -3.97 1.13 4.96
CA HIS A 132 -2.93 2.12 5.19
C HIS A 132 -3.36 3.50 4.70
N ILE A 133 -2.60 4.52 5.08
CA ILE A 133 -2.58 5.81 4.39
C ILE A 133 -1.57 5.73 3.24
N GLY A 134 -2.02 6.02 2.01
CA GLY A 134 -1.16 6.05 0.82
C GLY A 134 -0.56 7.44 0.58
N GLY A 135 0.47 7.51 -0.28
CA GLY A 135 1.14 8.76 -0.65
C GLY A 135 0.23 9.80 -1.31
N GLN A 136 -0.85 9.35 -1.97
CA GLN A 136 -1.88 10.25 -2.52
C GLN A 136 -2.43 11.23 -1.47
N SER A 137 -2.57 10.79 -0.21
CA SER A 137 -3.07 11.63 0.88
C SER A 137 -2.06 12.70 1.31
N LYS A 138 -0.75 12.51 1.07
CA LYS A 138 0.24 13.59 1.24
C LYS A 138 0.16 14.63 0.13
N VAL A 139 -0.03 14.19 -1.11
CA VAL A 139 -0.11 15.09 -2.29
C VAL A 139 -1.40 15.92 -2.29
N ASN A 140 -2.53 15.29 -1.98
CA ASN A 140 -3.86 15.91 -2.04
C ASN A 140 -4.50 16.13 -0.67
N GLY A 141 -3.69 16.24 0.38
CA GLY A 141 -4.16 16.34 1.76
C GLY A 141 -5.34 17.31 1.89
N LYS A 142 -6.44 16.82 2.48
CA LYS A 142 -7.54 17.63 3.01
C LYS A 142 -7.07 18.45 4.22
N ASN A 143 -6.03 19.26 4.03
CA ASN A 143 -5.48 20.24 4.97
C ASN A 143 -4.70 21.28 4.14
N LYS A 144 -5.44 22.08 3.37
CA LYS A 144 -5.18 23.52 3.27
C LYS A 144 -6.30 24.21 4.01
#